data_AF-E3JV06-F1
#
_entry.id   AF-E3JV06-F1
#
_cell.length_a   1.000
_cell.length_b   1.000
_cell.length_c   1.000
_cell.angle_alpha   90.00
_cell.angle_beta   90.00
_cell.angle_gamma   90.00
#
_symmetry.space_group_name_H-M   'P 1'
#
loop_
_entity.id
_entity.type
_entity.pdbx_description
1 polymer ?
#
loop_
_entity_poly.entity_id
_entity_poly.type
_entity_poly.pdbx_seq_one_letter_code
_entity_poly.pdbx_strand_id
1 'polypeptide(L)'
;MALPWETDGGVNGRPNSIEVLLEWLSAPGNYDRWIQADLKAPLTQEIHREMIRKGIHHQTPHGISLKIYMLHEGYHHACHYRRQTPEDLRRQFPNGYLSFAGYADMICRDWARLENIFVPPDDLAPDATDPDPLARERIMFNTEAASQIVGFVDHIQAQYHETMEQIDGYVPWSTYFLNNQEDRANYPLLHGLDPELILRRYANLTMG
;
A
#
# COMPACT_ATOMS: atom_id res chain seq x y z
N MET A 1 -3.27 -19.81 -7.59
CA MET A 1 -3.18 -18.37 -7.93
C MET A 1 -4.15 -17.65 -7.02
N ALA A 2 -3.64 -16.81 -6.11
CA ALA A 2 -4.48 -15.86 -5.40
C ALA A 2 -4.87 -14.78 -6.40
N LEU A 3 -6.16 -14.45 -6.48
CA LEU A 3 -6.61 -13.29 -7.25
C LEU A 3 -6.37 -12.04 -6.40
N PRO A 4 -6.05 -10.90 -7.00
CA PRO A 4 -5.91 -9.64 -6.29
C PRO A 4 -7.20 -9.23 -5.63
N TRP A 5 -7.10 -8.58 -4.49
CA TRP A 5 -8.25 -8.08 -3.75
C TRP A 5 -9.10 -7.07 -4.54
N GLU A 6 -8.49 -6.45 -5.55
CA GLU A 6 -9.06 -5.43 -6.43
C GLU A 6 -9.72 -6.04 -7.69
N THR A 7 -9.40 -7.30 -8.04
CA THR A 7 -9.85 -7.95 -9.27
C THR A 7 -10.43 -9.36 -9.06
N ASP A 8 -10.46 -9.82 -7.80
CA ASP A 8 -11.06 -11.09 -7.38
C ASP A 8 -12.61 -11.09 -7.37
N GLY A 9 -13.18 -9.92 -7.65
CA GLY A 9 -14.57 -9.69 -8.04
C GLY A 9 -14.63 -8.76 -9.26
N GLY A 10 -15.82 -8.56 -9.81
CA GLY A 10 -16.05 -7.71 -10.99
C GLY A 10 -16.45 -8.46 -12.26
N VAL A 11 -16.21 -9.77 -12.35
CA VAL A 11 -16.79 -10.60 -13.42
C VAL A 11 -18.27 -10.81 -13.07
N ASN A 12 -19.17 -10.12 -13.78
CA ASN A 12 -20.63 -10.10 -13.61
C ASN A 12 -21.19 -9.15 -12.53
N GLY A 13 -20.49 -8.06 -12.19
CA GLY A 13 -21.03 -7.02 -11.30
C GLY A 13 -21.08 -7.38 -9.81
N ARG A 14 -20.33 -8.42 -9.41
CA ARG A 14 -20.10 -8.74 -7.98
C ARG A 14 -18.96 -7.87 -7.43
N PRO A 15 -19.04 -7.40 -6.18
CA PRO A 15 -17.98 -6.60 -5.59
C PRO A 15 -16.70 -7.41 -5.41
N ASN A 16 -15.54 -6.76 -5.54
CA ASN A 16 -14.24 -7.35 -5.17
C ASN A 16 -13.98 -7.26 -3.66
N SER A 17 -12.95 -7.93 -3.17
CA SER A 17 -12.64 -7.98 -1.74
C SER A 17 -12.33 -6.61 -1.13
N ILE A 18 -11.67 -5.70 -1.87
CA ILE A 18 -11.46 -4.32 -1.42
C ILE A 18 -12.79 -3.60 -1.22
N GLU A 19 -13.73 -3.72 -2.16
CA GLU A 19 -15.03 -3.07 -2.05
C GLU A 19 -15.80 -3.59 -0.84
N VAL A 20 -15.78 -4.91 -0.58
CA VAL A 20 -16.41 -5.51 0.61
C VAL A 20 -15.77 -5.01 1.89
N LEU A 21 -14.43 -4.90 1.94
CA LEU A 21 -13.72 -4.34 3.09
C LEU A 21 -14.12 -2.91 3.35
N LEU A 22 -14.04 -2.06 2.32
CA LEU A 22 -14.33 -0.64 2.43
C LEU A 22 -15.80 -0.41 2.78
N GLU A 23 -16.74 -1.18 2.22
CA GLU A 23 -18.15 -1.14 2.62
C GLU A 23 -18.34 -1.48 4.10
N TRP A 24 -17.70 -2.55 4.58
CA TRP A 24 -17.82 -2.95 5.99
C TRP A 24 -17.23 -1.87 6.90
N LEU A 25 -16.07 -1.32 6.56
CA LEU A 25 -15.40 -0.27 7.34
C LEU A 25 -16.18 1.06 7.33
N SER A 26 -16.81 1.41 6.19
CA SER A 26 -17.65 2.61 6.08
C SER A 26 -19.00 2.49 6.79
N ALA A 27 -19.44 1.28 7.16
CA ALA A 27 -20.72 1.11 7.82
C ALA A 27 -20.71 1.75 9.22
N PRO A 28 -21.83 2.37 9.67
CA PRO A 28 -21.87 3.12 10.92
C PRO A 28 -21.34 2.32 12.13
N GLY A 29 -20.33 2.86 12.80
CA GLY A 29 -19.72 2.29 14.00
C GLY A 29 -18.79 1.09 13.78
N ASN A 30 -18.65 0.58 12.55
CA ASN A 30 -17.78 -0.57 12.30
C ASN A 30 -16.29 -0.22 12.40
N TYR A 31 -15.88 0.96 11.93
CA TYR A 31 -14.51 1.41 12.13
C TYR A 31 -14.21 1.66 13.62
N ASP A 32 -15.14 2.26 14.38
CA ASP A 32 -14.99 2.44 15.84
C ASP A 32 -14.83 1.10 16.57
N ARG A 33 -15.68 0.12 16.23
CA ARG A 33 -15.55 -1.27 16.71
C ARG A 33 -14.18 -1.84 16.34
N TRP A 34 -13.74 -1.61 15.11
CA TRP A 34 -12.45 -2.07 14.63
C TRP A 34 -11.31 -1.50 15.45
N ILE A 35 -11.25 -0.19 15.70
CA ILE A 35 -10.15 0.43 16.46
C ILE A 35 -10.19 0.05 17.94
N GLN A 36 -11.38 0.01 18.56
CA GLN A 36 -11.54 -0.24 20.00
C GLN A 36 -11.42 -1.71 20.40
N ALA A 37 -11.51 -2.65 19.45
CA ALA A 37 -11.44 -4.07 19.78
C ALA A 37 -10.06 -4.51 20.27
N ASP A 38 -9.99 -5.10 21.46
CA ASP A 38 -8.76 -5.72 22.01
C ASP A 38 -8.26 -6.89 21.14
N LEU A 39 -9.20 -7.65 20.57
CA LEU A 39 -8.92 -8.76 19.66
C LEU A 39 -9.63 -8.51 18.33
N LYS A 40 -8.87 -8.47 17.23
CA LYS A 40 -9.44 -8.28 15.88
C LYS A 40 -10.09 -9.55 15.31
N ALA A 41 -9.79 -10.73 15.88
CA ALA A 41 -10.23 -12.03 15.36
C ALA A 41 -11.76 -12.18 15.17
N PRO A 42 -12.64 -11.72 16.09
CA PRO A 42 -14.09 -11.80 15.88
C PRO A 42 -14.57 -10.92 14.72
N LEU A 43 -13.97 -9.73 14.55
CA LEU A 43 -14.31 -8.79 13.49
C LEU A 43 -13.81 -9.28 12.13
N THR A 44 -12.59 -9.85 12.07
CA THR A 44 -12.08 -10.44 10.83
C THR A 44 -12.91 -11.66 10.40
N GLN A 45 -13.45 -12.45 11.35
CA GLN A 45 -14.41 -13.51 11.05
C GLN A 45 -15.77 -12.98 10.56
N GLU A 46 -16.24 -11.84 11.09
CA GLU A 46 -17.45 -11.17 10.60
C GLU A 46 -17.29 -10.75 9.14
N ILE A 47 -16.20 -10.04 8.83
CA ILE A 47 -15.86 -9.61 7.47
C ILE A 47 -15.69 -10.81 6.53
N HIS A 48 -15.02 -11.86 6.99
CA HIS A 48 -14.84 -13.09 6.22
C HIS A 48 -16.18 -13.75 5.85
N ARG A 49 -17.17 -13.73 6.75
CA ARG A 49 -18.52 -14.21 6.44
C ARG A 49 -19.22 -13.34 5.39
N GLU A 50 -19.04 -12.02 5.43
CA GLU A 50 -19.56 -11.13 4.38
C GLU A 50 -18.91 -11.41 3.01
N MET A 51 -17.60 -11.66 2.97
CA MET A 51 -16.89 -12.06 1.75
C MET A 51 -17.46 -13.37 1.18
N ILE A 52 -17.63 -14.40 2.02
CA ILE A 52 -18.24 -15.68 1.61
C ILE A 52 -19.66 -15.46 1.07
N ARG A 53 -20.48 -14.62 1.74
CA ARG A 53 -21.85 -14.31 1.31
C ARG A 53 -21.89 -13.65 -0.07
N LYS A 54 -20.86 -12.88 -0.42
CA LYS A 54 -20.69 -12.21 -1.71
C LYS A 54 -19.97 -13.08 -2.76
N GLY A 55 -19.62 -14.32 -2.42
CA GLY A 55 -19.02 -15.30 -3.31
C GLY A 55 -17.48 -15.28 -3.36
N ILE A 56 -16.84 -14.59 -2.43
CA ILE A 56 -15.39 -14.52 -2.27
C ILE A 56 -14.97 -15.57 -1.24
N HIS A 57 -14.42 -16.68 -1.71
CA HIS A 57 -14.09 -17.85 -0.86
C HIS A 57 -12.59 -18.06 -0.59
N HIS A 58 -11.72 -17.33 -1.28
CA HIS A 58 -10.27 -17.55 -1.22
C HIS A 58 -9.58 -16.66 -0.18
N GLN A 59 -10.25 -15.64 0.33
CA GLN A 59 -9.71 -14.77 1.37
C GLN A 59 -9.73 -15.47 2.73
N THR A 60 -8.81 -15.07 3.61
CA THR A 60 -8.70 -15.64 4.96
C THR A 60 -8.84 -14.54 6.02
N PRO A 61 -9.28 -14.87 7.26
CA PRO A 61 -9.34 -13.89 8.35
C PRO A 61 -8.00 -13.19 8.63
N HIS A 62 -6.88 -13.90 8.46
CA HIS A 62 -5.55 -13.31 8.58
C HIS A 62 -5.27 -12.32 7.45
N GLY A 63 -5.54 -12.70 6.20
CA GLY A 63 -5.41 -11.81 5.04
C GLY A 63 -6.25 -10.55 5.16
N ILE A 64 -7.46 -10.66 5.69
CA ILE A 64 -8.36 -9.53 6.00
C ILE A 64 -7.71 -8.58 7.00
N SER A 65 -7.21 -9.10 8.12
CA SER A 65 -6.54 -8.28 9.13
C SER A 65 -5.33 -7.54 8.55
N LEU A 66 -4.51 -8.24 7.77
CA LEU A 66 -3.34 -7.67 7.13
C LEU A 66 -3.73 -6.59 6.10
N LYS A 67 -4.76 -6.84 5.29
CA LYS A 67 -5.19 -5.87 4.27
C LYS A 67 -5.77 -4.60 4.91
N ILE A 68 -6.53 -4.70 6.00
CA ILE A 68 -7.02 -3.52 6.73
C ILE A 68 -5.85 -2.73 7.33
N TYR A 69 -4.86 -3.41 7.91
CA TYR A 69 -3.63 -2.75 8.37
C TYR A 69 -2.90 -2.04 7.21
N MET A 70 -2.74 -2.69 6.05
CA MET A 70 -2.10 -2.09 4.88
C MET A 70 -2.85 -0.84 4.38
N LEU A 71 -4.19 -0.87 4.37
CA LEU A 71 -5.00 0.30 4.01
C LEU A 71 -4.81 1.45 5.00
N HIS A 72 -4.76 1.13 6.30
CA HIS A 72 -4.52 2.12 7.36
C HIS A 72 -3.14 2.78 7.22
N GLU A 73 -2.09 1.98 7.04
CA GLU A 73 -0.73 2.49 6.86
C GLU A 73 -0.59 3.34 5.59
N GLY A 74 -1.18 2.89 4.48
CA GLY A 74 -1.19 3.65 3.23
C GLY A 74 -1.88 5.01 3.37
N TYR A 75 -3.00 5.05 4.12
CA TYR A 75 -3.67 6.30 4.46
C TYR A 75 -2.80 7.21 5.34
N HIS A 76 -2.19 6.67 6.39
CA HIS A 76 -1.27 7.41 7.27
C HIS A 76 -0.12 8.05 6.48
N HIS A 77 0.55 7.26 5.62
CA HIS A 77 1.62 7.77 4.77
C HIS A 77 1.14 8.87 3.82
N ALA A 78 -0.05 8.71 3.23
CA ALA A 78 -0.63 9.73 2.38
C ALA A 78 -0.97 11.00 3.18
N CYS A 79 -1.46 10.88 4.42
CA CYS A 79 -1.67 12.03 5.32
C CYS A 79 -0.35 12.76 5.62
N HIS A 80 0.72 12.04 5.98
CA HIS A 80 2.02 12.66 6.21
C HIS A 80 2.54 13.35 4.95
N TYR A 81 2.47 12.67 3.81
CA TYR A 81 2.95 13.19 2.53
C TYR A 81 2.21 14.45 2.09
N ARG A 82 0.87 14.45 2.20
CA ARG A 82 0.02 15.61 1.91
C ARG A 82 0.42 16.82 2.75
N ARG A 83 1.02 16.58 3.91
CA ARG A 83 1.35 17.64 4.87
C ARG A 83 2.78 18.15 4.82
N GLN A 84 3.61 17.64 3.92
CA GLN A 84 4.98 18.10 3.75
C GLN A 84 5.05 19.36 2.90
N THR A 85 5.94 20.29 3.27
CA THR A 85 6.25 21.44 2.43
C THR A 85 7.02 21.00 1.17
N PRO A 86 7.00 21.79 0.08
CA PRO A 86 7.84 21.53 -1.08
C PRO A 86 9.33 21.41 -0.72
N GLU A 87 9.81 22.16 0.26
CA GLU A 87 11.19 22.11 0.75
C GLU A 87 11.51 20.78 1.44
N ASP A 88 10.59 20.29 2.30
CA ASP A 88 10.72 18.99 2.95
C ASP A 88 10.71 17.85 1.91
N LEU A 89 9.81 17.93 0.94
CA LEU A 89 9.71 16.97 -0.15
C LEU A 89 10.98 16.94 -1.00
N ARG A 90 11.57 18.10 -1.34
CA ARG A 90 12.86 18.15 -2.05
C ARG A 90 14.00 17.57 -1.22
N ARG A 91 13.97 17.74 0.10
CA ARG A 91 14.98 17.18 1.00
C ARG A 91 14.87 15.67 1.10
N GLN A 92 13.66 15.14 1.20
CA GLN A 92 13.40 13.71 1.30
C GLN A 92 13.56 12.99 -0.05
N PHE A 93 13.20 13.67 -1.14
CA PHE A 93 13.21 13.15 -2.51
C PHE A 93 14.01 14.08 -3.44
N PRO A 94 15.36 14.10 -3.31
CA PRO A 94 16.22 15.03 -4.06
C PRO A 94 16.15 14.84 -5.59
N ASN A 95 15.73 13.66 -6.04
CA ASN A 95 15.60 13.31 -7.45
C ASN A 95 14.19 13.58 -8.01
N GLY A 96 13.27 14.13 -7.20
CA GLY A 96 11.89 14.43 -7.57
C GLY A 96 10.86 13.71 -6.70
N TYR A 97 9.71 14.36 -6.47
CA TYR A 97 8.62 13.86 -5.63
C TYR A 97 7.27 13.99 -6.34
N LEU A 98 6.39 13.01 -6.19
CA LEU A 98 5.05 12.94 -6.80
C LEU A 98 4.16 14.14 -6.41
N SER A 99 3.19 14.51 -7.24
CA SER A 99 2.05 15.29 -6.74
C SER A 99 1.30 14.47 -5.69
N PHE A 100 0.56 15.11 -4.76
CA PHE A 100 -0.23 14.37 -3.79
C PHE A 100 -1.17 13.35 -4.45
N ALA A 101 -1.84 13.72 -5.54
CA ALA A 101 -2.70 12.80 -6.27
C ALA A 101 -1.95 11.58 -6.84
N GLY A 102 -0.73 11.79 -7.37
CA GLY A 102 0.11 10.70 -7.87
C GLY A 102 0.63 9.81 -6.74
N TYR A 103 1.01 10.41 -5.61
CA TYR A 103 1.44 9.68 -4.41
C TYR A 103 0.30 8.87 -3.82
N ALA A 104 -0.87 9.49 -3.62
CA ALA A 104 -2.07 8.84 -3.13
C ALA A 104 -2.50 7.69 -4.03
N ASP A 105 -2.52 7.83 -5.37
CA ASP A 105 -2.83 6.69 -6.24
C ASP A 105 -1.82 5.52 -6.12
N MET A 106 -0.55 5.86 -5.84
CA MET A 106 0.50 4.86 -5.63
C MET A 106 0.35 4.11 -4.31
N ILE A 107 -0.01 4.75 -3.21
CA ILE A 107 0.04 4.12 -1.87
C ILE A 107 -1.32 3.96 -1.18
N CYS A 108 -2.34 4.68 -1.65
CA CYS A 108 -3.66 4.83 -1.03
C CYS A 108 -4.71 5.09 -2.11
N ARG A 109 -4.86 4.15 -3.07
CA ARG A 109 -5.73 4.32 -4.25
C ARG A 109 -7.17 4.71 -3.89
N ASP A 110 -7.70 4.15 -2.81
CA ASP A 110 -9.03 4.45 -2.29
C ASP A 110 -9.07 5.67 -1.35
N TRP A 111 -8.12 6.60 -1.48
CA TRP A 111 -7.95 7.79 -0.62
C TRP A 111 -9.28 8.46 -0.26
N ALA A 112 -10.11 8.78 -1.27
CA ALA A 112 -11.37 9.50 -1.03
C ALA A 112 -12.35 8.74 -0.14
N ARG A 113 -12.33 7.40 -0.17
CA ARG A 113 -13.15 6.58 0.74
C ARG A 113 -12.48 6.48 2.11
N LEU A 114 -11.17 6.25 2.14
CA LEU A 114 -10.39 6.10 3.36
C LEU A 114 -10.37 7.37 4.21
N GLU A 115 -10.33 8.57 3.60
CA GLU A 115 -10.41 9.87 4.28
C GLU A 115 -11.74 10.05 5.04
N ASN A 116 -12.81 9.38 4.60
CA ASN A 116 -14.11 9.39 5.28
C ASN A 116 -14.27 8.28 6.33
N ILE A 117 -13.37 7.30 6.35
CA ILE A 117 -13.43 6.15 7.27
C ILE A 117 -12.43 6.33 8.40
N PHE A 118 -11.18 6.65 8.05
CA PHE A 118 -10.06 6.68 8.96
C PHE A 118 -9.85 8.08 9.53
N VAL A 119 -9.60 8.12 10.83
CA VAL A 119 -9.22 9.35 11.52
C VAL A 119 -7.77 9.67 11.15
N PRO A 120 -7.46 10.93 10.77
CA PRO A 120 -6.07 11.35 10.55
C PRO A 120 -5.22 11.13 11.81
N PRO A 121 -3.92 10.82 11.66
CA PRO A 121 -3.01 10.71 12.79
C PRO A 121 -3.00 11.94 13.70
N ASP A 122 -3.00 11.72 15.02
CA ASP A 122 -2.96 12.79 16.04
C ASP A 122 -1.62 13.53 16.08
N ASP A 123 -0.53 12.91 15.61
CA ASP A 123 0.82 13.45 15.59
C ASP A 123 1.11 14.37 14.38
N LEU A 124 0.09 14.70 13.59
CA LEU A 124 0.24 15.56 12.41
C LEU A 124 0.34 17.05 12.75
N ALA A 125 1.32 17.73 12.15
CA ALA A 125 1.47 19.19 12.21
C ALA A 125 0.22 19.92 11.64
N PRO A 126 -0.28 20.99 12.30
CA PRO A 126 -1.54 21.64 11.97
C PRO A 126 -1.49 22.60 10.78
N ASP A 127 -0.31 22.97 10.27
CA ASP A 127 -0.08 24.11 9.36
C ASP A 127 0.32 23.71 7.92
N ALA A 128 0.13 22.44 7.59
CA ALA A 128 0.45 21.90 6.29
C ALA A 128 -0.44 22.41 5.15
N THR A 129 0.21 22.82 4.05
CA THR A 129 -0.45 23.22 2.80
C THR A 129 -0.32 22.09 1.77
N ASP A 130 -1.35 21.84 0.96
CA ASP A 130 -1.28 20.84 -0.13
C ASP A 130 -0.05 21.09 -1.01
N PRO A 131 0.73 20.05 -1.36
CA PRO A 131 1.94 20.21 -2.14
C PRO A 131 1.63 20.78 -3.53
N ASP A 132 2.56 21.59 -4.04
CA ASP A 132 2.43 22.38 -5.27
C ASP A 132 1.72 21.63 -6.42
N PRO A 133 0.57 22.13 -6.90
CA PRO A 133 -0.15 21.54 -8.03
C PRO A 133 0.68 21.46 -9.31
N LEU A 134 1.68 22.34 -9.50
CA LEU A 134 2.59 22.32 -10.66
C LEU A 134 3.62 21.18 -10.59
N ALA A 135 3.77 20.51 -9.44
CA ALA A 135 4.47 19.22 -9.38
C ALA A 135 3.75 18.12 -10.20
N ARG A 136 2.47 18.33 -10.58
CA ARG A 136 1.73 17.45 -11.51
C ARG A 136 2.42 17.28 -12.85
N GLU A 137 3.10 18.30 -13.38
CA GLU A 137 3.65 18.25 -14.74
C GLU A 137 4.91 17.38 -14.86
N ARG A 138 5.69 17.21 -13.78
CA ARG A 138 6.91 16.38 -13.83
C ARG A 138 6.63 14.88 -13.75
N ILE A 139 5.41 14.50 -13.37
CA ILE A 139 5.10 13.15 -12.87
C ILE A 139 3.69 12.74 -13.31
N MET A 140 3.46 12.83 -14.61
CA MET A 140 2.30 12.21 -15.24
C MET A 140 2.71 10.92 -15.93
N PHE A 141 3.10 9.90 -15.17
CA PHE A 141 2.97 8.49 -15.57
C PHE A 141 2.78 7.61 -14.34
N ASN A 142 1.53 7.36 -13.97
CA ASN A 142 1.11 6.27 -13.06
C ASN A 142 1.76 4.92 -13.48
N THR A 143 2.00 4.75 -14.77
CA THR A 143 2.69 3.60 -15.36
C THR A 143 4.18 3.54 -15.02
N GLU A 144 4.90 4.66 -14.97
CA GLU A 144 6.36 4.66 -14.85
C GLU A 144 6.82 4.36 -13.42
N ALA A 145 6.11 4.87 -12.41
CA ALA A 145 6.36 4.54 -11.01
C ALA A 145 6.06 3.06 -10.70
N ALA A 146 4.94 2.54 -11.21
CA ALA A 146 4.59 1.13 -11.06
C ALA A 146 5.61 0.23 -11.77
N SER A 147 6.07 0.60 -12.97
CA SER A 147 7.13 -0.11 -13.69
C SER A 147 8.47 -0.06 -12.95
N GLN A 148 8.83 1.04 -12.29
CA GLN A 148 10.04 1.09 -11.47
C GLN A 148 9.94 0.21 -10.22
N ILE A 149 8.79 0.13 -9.55
CA ILE A 149 8.57 -0.79 -8.42
C ILE A 149 8.73 -2.24 -8.87
N VAL A 150 8.05 -2.64 -9.95
CA VAL A 150 8.14 -4.01 -10.49
C VAL A 150 9.57 -4.32 -10.92
N GLY A 151 10.19 -3.44 -11.72
CA GLY A 151 11.56 -3.63 -12.20
C GLY A 151 12.59 -3.73 -11.08
N PHE A 152 12.50 -2.88 -10.06
CA PHE A 152 13.42 -2.92 -8.93
C PHE A 152 13.28 -4.22 -8.14
N VAL A 153 12.05 -4.59 -7.78
CA VAL A 153 11.86 -5.77 -6.95
C VAL A 153 12.18 -7.06 -7.70
N ASP A 154 11.84 -7.16 -8.99
CA ASP A 154 12.24 -8.28 -9.85
C ASP A 154 13.77 -8.37 -9.98
N HIS A 155 14.46 -7.24 -10.08
CA HIS A 155 15.92 -7.20 -10.10
C HIS A 155 16.53 -7.75 -8.81
N ILE A 156 16.07 -7.28 -7.63
CA ILE A 156 16.55 -7.79 -6.34
C ILE A 156 16.17 -9.27 -6.15
N GLN A 157 15.03 -9.69 -6.68
CA GLN A 157 14.57 -11.07 -6.61
C GLN A 157 15.45 -12.00 -7.43
N ALA A 158 15.91 -11.57 -8.61
CA ALA A 158 16.90 -12.31 -9.39
C ALA A 158 18.22 -12.47 -8.61
N GLN A 159 18.73 -11.38 -8.01
CA GLN A 159 19.93 -11.43 -7.15
C GLN A 159 19.76 -12.37 -5.95
N TYR A 160 18.58 -12.37 -5.32
CA TYR A 160 18.28 -13.28 -4.21
C TYR A 160 18.35 -14.74 -4.63
N HIS A 161 17.78 -15.12 -5.78
CA HIS A 161 17.85 -16.50 -6.27
C HIS A 161 19.28 -16.93 -6.54
N GLU A 162 20.07 -16.09 -7.22
CA GLU A 162 21.51 -16.35 -7.45
C GLU A 162 22.28 -16.50 -6.13
N THR A 163 21.96 -15.69 -5.13
CA THR A 163 22.61 -15.75 -3.81
C THR A 163 22.21 -17.04 -3.08
N MET A 164 20.92 -17.40 -3.03
CA MET A 164 20.44 -18.60 -2.34
C MET A 164 20.95 -19.91 -2.96
N GLU A 165 21.35 -19.90 -4.24
CA GLU A 165 22.01 -21.05 -4.87
C GLU A 165 23.46 -21.25 -4.41
N GLN A 166 24.10 -20.21 -3.84
CA GLN A 166 25.53 -20.22 -3.48
C GLN A 166 25.80 -20.39 -1.97
N ILE A 167 24.82 -20.09 -1.11
CA ILE A 167 24.97 -20.20 0.35
C ILE A 167 24.19 -21.38 0.92
N ASP A 168 24.82 -22.09 1.86
CA ASP A 168 24.28 -23.29 2.54
C ASP A 168 23.29 -22.93 3.69
N GLY A 169 22.53 -21.84 3.53
CA GLY A 169 21.65 -21.28 4.55
C GLY A 169 20.43 -20.57 3.96
N TYR A 170 19.29 -20.71 4.62
CA TYR A 170 18.03 -20.11 4.19
C TYR A 170 17.82 -18.74 4.84
N VAL A 171 17.70 -17.70 4.01
CA VAL A 171 17.26 -16.36 4.43
C VAL A 171 15.90 -16.08 3.79
N PRO A 172 14.85 -15.71 4.54
CA PRO A 172 13.58 -15.33 3.95
C PRO A 172 13.72 -14.15 2.98
N TRP A 173 13.04 -14.20 1.82
CA TRP A 173 13.02 -13.15 0.81
C TRP A 173 12.74 -11.75 1.37
N SER A 174 11.74 -11.62 2.24
CA SER A 174 11.42 -10.34 2.89
C SER A 174 12.60 -9.81 3.71
N THR A 175 13.23 -10.67 4.51
CA THR A 175 14.43 -10.30 5.29
C THR A 175 15.60 -9.92 4.39
N TYR A 176 15.80 -10.64 3.27
CA TYR A 176 16.85 -10.30 2.31
C TYR A 176 16.61 -8.94 1.66
N PHE A 177 15.39 -8.68 1.18
CA PHE A 177 15.05 -7.42 0.53
C PHE A 177 15.09 -6.23 1.49
N LEU A 178 14.62 -6.37 2.72
CA LEU A 178 14.65 -5.28 3.71
C LEU A 178 16.09 -4.90 4.12
N ASN A 179 17.01 -5.86 4.08
CA ASN A 179 18.43 -5.65 4.35
C ASN A 179 19.23 -5.28 3.09
N ASN A 180 18.60 -5.25 1.91
CA ASN A 180 19.27 -4.96 0.67
C ASN A 180 19.67 -3.47 0.61
N GLN A 181 20.94 -3.21 0.29
CA GLN A 181 21.50 -1.86 0.16
C GLN A 181 21.83 -1.50 -1.30
N GLU A 182 21.21 -2.18 -2.28
CA GLU A 182 21.41 -1.83 -3.68
C GLU A 182 21.01 -0.38 -3.95
N ASP A 183 21.83 0.27 -4.75
CA ASP A 183 21.62 1.66 -5.12
C ASP A 183 20.38 1.77 -6.01
N ARG A 184 19.47 2.66 -5.62
CA ARG A 184 18.24 2.95 -6.36
C ARG A 184 18.45 4.02 -7.43
N ALA A 185 19.69 4.31 -7.81
CA ALA A 185 20.03 5.26 -8.85
C ALA A 185 19.28 5.02 -10.17
N ASN A 186 19.04 3.74 -10.54
CA ASN A 186 18.29 3.37 -11.73
C ASN A 186 16.75 3.43 -11.55
N TYR A 187 16.29 3.66 -10.33
CA TYR A 187 14.88 3.71 -9.93
C TYR A 187 14.63 5.00 -9.14
N PRO A 188 14.78 6.18 -9.77
CA PRO A 188 14.80 7.46 -9.08
C PRO A 188 13.51 7.76 -8.29
N LEU A 189 12.37 7.18 -8.70
CA LEU A 189 11.08 7.34 -8.01
C LEU A 189 10.99 6.51 -6.72
N LEU A 190 11.91 5.57 -6.50
CA LEU A 190 11.99 4.76 -5.28
C LEU A 190 12.95 5.34 -4.24
N HIS A 191 13.68 6.40 -4.58
CA HIS A 191 14.62 7.02 -3.67
C HIS A 191 13.88 7.63 -2.48
N GLY A 192 14.31 7.32 -1.25
CA GLY A 192 13.64 7.81 -0.03
C GLY A 192 12.33 7.09 0.34
N LEU A 193 11.86 6.13 -0.48
CA LEU A 193 10.76 5.25 -0.09
C LEU A 193 11.24 4.16 0.86
N ASP A 194 10.39 3.79 1.80
CA ASP A 194 10.69 2.70 2.73
C ASP A 194 10.73 1.34 1.99
N PRO A 195 11.72 0.47 2.24
CA PRO A 195 11.80 -0.86 1.63
C PRO A 195 10.55 -1.73 1.88
N GLU A 196 9.92 -1.65 3.06
CA GLU A 196 8.67 -2.37 3.31
C GLU A 196 7.55 -1.84 2.42
N LEU A 197 7.47 -0.52 2.24
CA LEU A 197 6.47 0.10 1.37
C LEU A 197 6.63 -0.37 -0.09
N ILE A 198 7.87 -0.48 -0.56
CA ILE A 198 8.18 -1.00 -1.91
C ILE A 198 7.72 -2.45 -2.06
N LEU A 199 8.06 -3.35 -1.12
CA LEU A 199 7.60 -4.74 -1.14
C LEU A 199 6.07 -4.85 -1.08
N ARG A 200 5.44 -4.06 -0.21
CA ARG A 200 3.98 -4.02 -0.07
C ARG A 200 3.32 -3.64 -1.39
N ARG A 201 3.88 -2.67 -2.13
CA ARG A 201 3.32 -2.25 -3.42
C ARG A 201 3.62 -3.25 -4.53
N TYR A 202 4.81 -3.84 -4.57
CA TYR A 202 5.13 -4.92 -5.49
C TYR A 202 4.15 -6.09 -5.32
N ALA A 203 3.89 -6.53 -4.09
CA ALA A 203 2.91 -7.57 -3.79
C ALA A 203 1.51 -7.24 -4.34
N ASN A 204 1.05 -5.99 -4.20
CA ASN A 204 -0.23 -5.56 -4.77
C ASN A 204 -0.21 -5.45 -6.31
N LEU A 205 0.95 -5.26 -6.94
CA LEU A 205 1.10 -5.12 -8.39
C LEU A 205 1.30 -6.46 -9.11
N THR A 206 2.01 -7.43 -8.51
CA THR A 206 2.42 -8.69 -9.14
C THR A 206 1.68 -9.92 -8.64
N MET A 207 1.09 -9.84 -7.44
CA MET A 207 0.04 -10.78 -7.03
C MET A 207 -1.36 -10.25 -7.40
N GLY A 208 -1.35 -9.22 -8.27
CA GLY A 208 -2.22 -8.89 -9.42
C GLY A 208 -2.75 -10.09 -10.21
#